data_AF-A0A946UY20-F1
#
_entry.id   AF-A0A946UY20-F1
#
_cell.length_a   1.000
_cell.length_b   1.000
_cell.length_c   1.000
_cell.angle_alpha   90.00
_cell.angle_beta   90.00
_cell.angle_gamma   90.00
#
_symmetry.space_group_name_H-M   'P 1'
#
loop_
_entity.id
_entity.type
_entity.pdbx_description
1 polymer ?
#
loop_
_entity_poly.entity_id
_entity_poly.type
_entity_poly.pdbx_seq_one_letter_code
_entity_poly.pdbx_strand_id
1 'polypeptide(L)'
;MSEAQVLLVTAATIAFLHTILGPDHYLVFTAMGKARAWSLAKTLRITFYCGIGHVLGSLLLGALGLLAGAQLASLVEIEGLRGNLAGWALLTFGLVYFAWGLKKAGRSHRHSHAHVHDGVAHAHEHDHRHEHAHVHAERSSITPWVVFVIFVLGPCEALIPLFMYPAAQHNALLVAQVAIVFSVITLLTMLACVAITTIGLDRL
;
A
#
# COMPACT_ATOMS: atom_id res chain seq x y z
N MET A 1 -16.92 28.50 -11.34
CA MET A 1 -17.09 27.16 -10.73
C MET A 1 -17.96 27.33 -9.48
N SER A 2 -18.94 26.47 -9.26
CA SER A 2 -19.71 26.46 -8.01
C SER A 2 -18.90 25.87 -6.86
N GLU A 3 -19.26 26.15 -5.62
CA GLU A 3 -18.62 25.57 -4.42
C GLU A 3 -18.61 24.04 -4.47
N ALA A 4 -19.72 23.43 -4.90
CA ALA A 4 -19.82 21.99 -5.10
C ALA A 4 -18.79 21.46 -6.10
N GLN A 5 -18.58 22.16 -7.23
CA GLN A 5 -17.57 21.77 -8.21
C GLN A 5 -16.15 21.84 -7.63
N VAL A 6 -15.84 22.88 -6.86
CA VAL A 6 -14.52 23.02 -6.22
C VAL A 6 -14.28 21.88 -5.24
N LEU A 7 -15.27 21.52 -4.41
CA LEU A 7 -15.16 20.42 -3.47
C LEU A 7 -15.00 19.06 -4.15
N LEU A 8 -15.76 18.79 -5.21
CA LEU A 8 -15.66 17.52 -5.94
C LEU A 8 -14.31 17.37 -6.66
N VAL A 9 -13.81 18.44 -7.28
CA VAL A 9 -12.47 18.44 -7.89
C VAL A 9 -11.41 18.25 -6.83
N THR A 10 -11.50 18.96 -5.70
CA THR A 10 -10.55 18.82 -4.59
C THR A 10 -10.57 17.39 -4.04
N ALA A 11 -11.76 16.80 -3.86
CA ALA A 11 -11.90 15.42 -3.40
C ALA A 11 -11.27 14.42 -4.38
N ALA A 12 -11.50 14.59 -5.68
CA ALA A 12 -10.88 13.74 -6.70
C ALA A 12 -9.35 13.89 -6.73
N THR A 13 -8.83 15.12 -6.69
CA THR A 13 -7.39 15.38 -6.71
C THR A 13 -6.70 14.83 -5.47
N ILE A 14 -7.28 15.05 -4.28
CA ILE A 14 -6.73 14.52 -3.03
C ILE A 14 -6.79 13.00 -3.02
N ALA A 15 -7.93 12.38 -3.40
CA ALA A 15 -8.08 10.92 -3.54
C ALA A 15 -6.96 10.32 -4.40
N PHE A 16 -6.75 10.90 -5.59
CA PHE A 16 -5.74 10.46 -6.53
C PHE A 16 -4.33 10.62 -5.98
N LEU A 17 -3.97 11.82 -5.50
CA LEU A 17 -2.62 12.12 -5.03
C LEU A 17 -2.26 11.34 -3.77
N HIS A 18 -3.15 11.26 -2.77
CA HIS A 18 -2.84 10.51 -1.56
C HIS A 18 -2.66 9.02 -1.87
N THR A 19 -3.43 8.45 -2.80
CA THR A 19 -3.35 7.02 -3.13
C THR A 19 -2.06 6.69 -3.88
N ILE A 20 -1.63 7.56 -4.80
CA ILE A 20 -0.36 7.38 -5.53
C ILE A 20 0.84 7.62 -4.63
N LEU A 21 0.79 8.69 -3.82
CA LEU A 21 1.90 9.07 -2.93
C LEU A 21 1.96 8.22 -1.66
N GLY A 22 0.89 7.49 -1.34
CA GLY A 22 0.78 6.53 -0.25
C GLY A 22 1.17 5.12 -0.71
N PRO A 23 2.46 4.73 -0.69
CA PRO A 23 2.91 3.39 -1.06
C PRO A 23 2.24 2.29 -0.23
N ASP A 24 1.82 2.61 0.98
CA ASP A 24 1.09 1.75 1.90
C ASP A 24 -0.27 1.27 1.35
N HIS A 25 -0.86 2.00 0.39
CA HIS A 25 -2.15 1.65 -0.21
C HIS A 25 -2.06 0.60 -1.32
N TYR A 26 -0.90 0.43 -1.95
CA TYR A 26 -0.77 -0.50 -3.07
C TYR A 26 0.44 -1.44 -2.97
N LEU A 27 1.60 -0.99 -2.50
CA LEU A 27 2.82 -1.81 -2.46
C LEU A 27 2.67 -3.04 -1.56
N VAL A 28 1.91 -2.91 -0.47
CA VAL A 28 1.66 -4.01 0.45
C VAL A 28 0.96 -5.17 -0.26
N PHE A 29 -0.02 -4.89 -1.13
CA PHE A 29 -0.72 -5.91 -1.91
C PHE A 29 0.18 -6.53 -2.98
N THR A 30 0.96 -5.72 -3.69
CA THR A 30 1.93 -6.19 -4.68
C THR A 30 2.98 -7.12 -4.04
N ALA A 31 3.52 -6.72 -2.89
CA ALA A 31 4.50 -7.50 -2.13
C ALA A 31 3.91 -8.82 -1.61
N MET A 32 2.70 -8.78 -1.04
CA MET A 32 1.99 -10.01 -0.61
C MET A 32 1.69 -10.94 -1.79
N GLY A 33 1.26 -10.38 -2.92
CA GLY A 33 1.00 -11.12 -4.14
C GLY A 33 2.25 -11.85 -4.63
N LYS A 34 3.40 -11.16 -4.68
CA LYS A 34 4.68 -11.79 -5.07
C LYS A 34 5.15 -12.82 -4.05
N ALA A 35 5.12 -12.51 -2.75
CA ALA A 35 5.58 -13.41 -1.69
C ALA A 35 4.78 -14.72 -1.60
N ARG A 36 3.51 -14.70 -2.00
CA ARG A 36 2.62 -15.88 -2.01
C ARG A 36 2.33 -16.42 -3.41
N ALA A 37 3.07 -15.97 -4.43
CA ALA A 37 2.88 -16.38 -5.83
C ALA A 37 1.41 -16.29 -6.31
N TRP A 38 0.71 -15.22 -5.94
CA TRP A 38 -0.66 -14.98 -6.40
C TRP A 38 -0.67 -14.52 -7.85
N SER A 39 -1.66 -14.98 -8.62
CA SER A 39 -1.94 -14.42 -9.94
C SER A 39 -2.39 -12.96 -9.83
N LEU A 40 -2.12 -12.15 -10.86
CA LEU A 40 -2.57 -10.75 -10.93
C LEU A 40 -4.06 -10.60 -10.61
N ALA A 41 -4.90 -11.46 -11.17
CA ALA A 41 -6.34 -11.46 -10.93
C ALA A 41 -6.73 -11.76 -9.47
N LYS A 42 -5.92 -12.55 -8.74
CA LYS A 42 -6.14 -12.80 -7.32
C LYS A 42 -5.72 -11.58 -6.49
N THR A 43 -4.56 -10.99 -6.79
CA THR A 43 -4.07 -9.78 -6.11
C THR A 43 -5.06 -8.64 -6.27
N LEU A 44 -5.52 -8.35 -7.50
CA LEU A 44 -6.50 -7.29 -7.77
C LEU A 44 -7.84 -7.53 -7.07
N ARG A 45 -8.34 -8.77 -7.02
CA ARG A 45 -9.59 -9.07 -6.29
C ARG A 45 -9.45 -8.80 -4.79
N ILE A 46 -8.37 -9.24 -4.18
CA ILE A 46 -8.12 -9.02 -2.75
C ILE A 46 -7.97 -7.50 -2.48
N THR A 47 -7.20 -6.80 -3.30
CA THR A 47 -7.07 -5.34 -3.24
C THR A 47 -8.43 -4.65 -3.37
N PHE A 48 -9.28 -5.07 -4.30
CA PHE A 48 -10.60 -4.47 -4.49
C PHE A 48 -11.49 -4.60 -3.24
N TYR A 49 -11.63 -5.80 -2.68
CA TYR A 49 -12.43 -6.00 -1.47
C TYR A 49 -11.85 -5.29 -0.26
N CYS A 50 -10.52 -5.28 -0.12
CA CYS A 50 -9.84 -4.54 0.94
C CYS A 50 -10.06 -3.03 0.79
N GLY A 51 -9.96 -2.51 -0.43
CA GLY A 51 -10.22 -1.12 -0.75
C GLY A 51 -11.64 -0.68 -0.42
N ILE A 52 -12.64 -1.51 -0.75
CA ILE A 52 -14.03 -1.25 -0.35
C ILE A 52 -14.12 -1.15 1.17
N GLY A 53 -13.53 -2.11 1.90
CA GLY A 53 -13.52 -2.10 3.36
C GLY A 53 -12.86 -0.85 3.94
N HIS A 54 -11.70 -0.46 3.39
CA HIS A 54 -10.94 0.72 3.81
C HIS A 54 -11.70 2.03 3.59
N VAL A 55 -12.32 2.20 2.41
CA VAL A 55 -13.12 3.40 2.09
C VAL A 55 -14.39 3.45 2.93
N LEU A 56 -15.13 2.34 3.05
CA LEU A 56 -16.33 2.28 3.88
C LEU A 56 -16.02 2.47 5.36
N GLY A 57 -14.91 1.90 5.85
CA GLY A 57 -14.40 2.11 7.21
C GLY A 57 -14.09 3.58 7.48
N SER A 58 -13.41 4.25 6.55
CA SER A 58 -13.13 5.68 6.63
C SER A 58 -14.39 6.54 6.64
N LEU A 59 -15.38 6.21 5.79
CA LEU A 59 -16.68 6.89 5.76
C LEU A 59 -17.46 6.68 7.06
N LEU A 60 -17.46 5.47 7.61
CA LEU A 60 -18.12 5.16 8.88
C LEU A 60 -17.47 5.89 10.04
N LEU A 61 -16.14 5.90 10.12
CA LEU A 61 -15.41 6.64 11.15
C LEU A 61 -15.67 8.15 11.04
N GLY A 62 -15.68 8.70 9.82
CA GLY A 62 -16.04 10.09 9.57
C GLY A 62 -17.48 10.42 10.01
N ALA A 63 -18.44 9.54 9.71
CA ALA A 63 -19.83 9.68 10.15
C ALA A 63 -19.99 9.58 11.67
N LEU A 64 -19.27 8.66 12.33
CA LEU A 64 -19.26 8.55 13.79
C LEU A 64 -18.63 9.77 14.44
N GLY A 65 -17.54 10.30 13.88
CA GLY A 65 -16.91 11.54 14.34
C GLY A 65 -17.84 12.75 14.27
N LEU A 66 -18.63 12.85 13.20
CA LEU A 66 -19.70 13.83 13.05
C LEU A 66 -20.78 13.69 14.14
N LEU A 67 -21.29 12.46 14.35
CA LEU A 67 -22.34 12.19 15.34
C LEU A 67 -21.87 12.42 16.78
N ALA A 68 -20.60 12.11 17.08
CA ALA A 68 -20.01 12.31 18.40
C ALA A 68 -19.70 13.78 18.71
N GLY A 69 -19.88 14.70 17.75
CA GLY A 69 -19.53 16.12 17.91
C GLY A 69 -18.05 16.33 18.23
N ALA A 70 -17.20 15.36 17.87
CA ALA A 70 -15.77 15.41 18.18
C ALA A 70 -15.16 16.63 17.47
N GLN A 71 -14.43 17.46 18.21
CA GLN A 71 -13.69 18.56 17.60
C GLN A 71 -12.74 17.97 16.55
N LEU A 72 -12.89 18.45 15.31
CA LEU A 72 -12.13 18.03 14.13
C LEU A 72 -10.63 17.89 14.42
N ALA A 73 -10.09 18.82 15.23
CA ALA A 73 -8.69 18.83 15.65
C ALA A 73 -8.26 17.53 16.35
N SER A 74 -9.07 17.00 17.28
CA SER A 74 -8.70 15.82 18.06
C SER A 74 -8.65 14.52 17.23
N LEU A 75 -9.60 14.34 16.30
CA LEU A 75 -9.61 13.18 15.41
C LEU A 75 -8.47 13.26 14.38
N VAL A 76 -8.27 14.44 13.79
CA VAL A 76 -7.20 14.68 12.81
C VAL A 76 -5.81 14.55 13.46
N GLU A 77 -5.62 14.96 14.73
CA GLU A 77 -4.35 14.82 15.43
C GLU A 77 -3.99 13.36 15.72
N ILE A 78 -4.94 12.57 16.22
CA ILE A 78 -4.72 11.15 16.53
C ILE A 78 -4.45 10.36 15.24
N GLU A 79 -5.24 10.64 14.20
CA GLU A 79 -5.02 10.03 12.89
C GLU A 79 -3.68 10.46 12.31
N GLY A 80 -3.41 11.77 12.21
CA GLY A 80 -2.15 12.32 11.70
C GLY A 80 -0.90 11.80 12.42
N LEU A 81 -1.00 11.50 13.71
CA LEU A 81 0.10 10.85 14.44
C LEU A 81 0.34 9.42 13.95
N ARG A 82 -0.72 8.63 13.73
CA ARG A 82 -0.65 7.28 13.15
C ARG A 82 -0.07 7.34 11.73
N GLY A 83 -0.58 8.25 10.89
CA GLY A 83 -0.09 8.46 9.53
C GLY A 83 1.40 8.82 9.48
N ASN A 84 1.83 9.77 10.32
CA ASN A 84 3.24 10.18 10.41
C ASN A 84 4.15 9.03 10.87
N LEU A 85 3.76 8.28 11.90
CA LEU A 85 4.53 7.13 12.37
C LEU A 85 4.68 6.07 11.27
N ALA A 86 3.59 5.76 10.56
CA ALA A 86 3.62 4.83 9.44
C ALA A 86 4.53 5.32 8.30
N GLY A 87 4.45 6.61 7.96
CA GLY A 87 5.31 7.25 6.95
C GLY A 87 6.79 7.17 7.30
N TRP A 88 7.17 7.54 8.52
CA TRP A 88 8.56 7.45 9.00
C TRP A 88 9.07 6.01 9.06
N ALA A 89 8.22 5.07 9.48
CA ALA A 89 8.56 3.65 9.51
C ALA A 89 8.85 3.12 8.10
N LEU A 90 7.99 3.44 7.12
CA LEU A 90 8.18 3.03 5.72
C LEU A 90 9.39 3.69 5.08
N LEU A 91 9.62 4.98 5.32
CA LEU A 91 10.80 5.68 4.81
C LEU A 91 12.09 5.06 5.36
N THR A 92 12.13 4.83 6.67
CA THR A 92 13.29 4.22 7.35
C THR A 92 13.54 2.80 6.83
N PHE A 93 12.49 1.98 6.76
CA PHE A 93 12.58 0.63 6.23
C PHE A 93 13.06 0.63 4.77
N GLY A 94 12.49 1.50 3.93
CA GLY A 94 12.87 1.64 2.53
C GLY A 94 14.33 2.05 2.35
N LEU A 95 14.83 3.00 3.13
CA LEU A 95 16.24 3.43 3.10
C LEU A 95 17.19 2.32 3.54
N VAL A 96 16.86 1.60 4.61
CA VAL A 96 17.65 0.45 5.09
C VAL A 96 17.71 -0.63 4.02
N TYR A 97 16.56 -0.97 3.42
CA TYR A 97 16.48 -1.98 2.37
C TYR A 97 17.22 -1.55 1.10
N PHE A 98 17.13 -0.27 0.73
CA PHE A 98 17.87 0.31 -0.41
C PHE A 98 19.38 0.24 -0.20
N ALA A 99 19.88 0.65 0.97
CA ALA A 99 21.30 0.58 1.31
C ALA A 99 21.82 -0.87 1.33
N TRP A 100 21.03 -1.80 1.91
CA TRP A 100 21.34 -3.23 1.86
C TRP A 100 21.36 -3.77 0.43
N GLY A 101 20.40 -3.35 -0.41
CA GLY A 101 20.33 -3.68 -1.83
C GLY A 101 21.56 -3.22 -2.60
N LEU A 102 21.99 -1.97 -2.44
CA LEU A 102 23.22 -1.44 -3.05
C LEU A 102 24.46 -2.21 -2.59
N LYS A 103 24.57 -2.51 -1.28
CA LYS A 103 25.68 -3.31 -0.74
C LYS A 103 25.71 -4.72 -1.30
N LYS A 104 24.55 -5.33 -1.51
CA LYS A 104 24.44 -6.67 -2.12
C LYS A 104 24.77 -6.63 -3.62
N ALA A 105 24.29 -5.63 -4.35
CA ALA A 105 24.60 -5.43 -5.77
C ALA A 105 26.10 -5.16 -6.01
N GLY A 106 26.76 -4.39 -5.14
CA GLY A 106 28.20 -4.14 -5.22
C GLY A 106 29.09 -5.32 -4.81
N ARG A 107 28.53 -6.40 -4.24
CA ARG A 107 29.26 -7.58 -3.77
C ARG A 107 29.24 -8.77 -4.72
N SER A 108 28.60 -8.66 -5.89
CA SER A 108 28.64 -9.70 -6.92
C SER A 108 29.98 -9.71 -7.66
N HIS A 109 31.04 -10.17 -6.98
CA HIS A 109 32.28 -10.56 -7.64
C HIS A 109 32.17 -12.02 -8.07
N ARG A 110 32.16 -12.25 -9.39
CA ARG A 110 32.32 -13.58 -10.00
C ARG A 110 33.76 -14.02 -9.76
N HIS A 111 33.97 -15.21 -9.20
CA HIS A 111 35.30 -15.81 -9.08
C HIS A 111 35.34 -17.16 -9.79
N SER A 112 36.49 -17.43 -10.43
CA SER A 112 36.79 -18.66 -11.16
C SER A 112 37.76 -19.50 -10.32
N HIS A 113 37.42 -20.75 -10.07
CA HIS A 113 38.32 -21.75 -9.49
C HIS A 113 38.32 -22.99 -10.40
N ALA A 114 39.46 -23.68 -10.44
CA ALA A 114 39.61 -24.94 -11.17
C ALA A 114 39.47 -26.11 -10.20
N HIS A 115 38.66 -27.10 -10.56
CA HIS A 115 38.45 -28.32 -9.77
C HIS A 115 38.35 -29.55 -10.66
N VAL A 116 38.51 -30.73 -10.06
CA VAL A 116 38.53 -32.02 -10.75
C VAL A 116 37.30 -32.82 -10.34
N HIS A 117 36.48 -33.20 -11.30
CA HIS A 117 35.41 -34.19 -11.15
C HIS A 117 35.65 -35.35 -12.13
N ASP A 118 35.41 -36.58 -11.68
CA ASP A 118 35.57 -37.81 -12.48
C ASP A 118 36.95 -37.93 -13.17
N GLY A 119 38.01 -37.44 -12.52
CA GLY A 119 39.37 -37.48 -13.06
C GLY A 119 39.64 -36.49 -14.20
N VAL A 120 38.70 -35.59 -14.52
CA VAL A 120 38.86 -34.52 -15.51
C VAL A 120 38.93 -33.17 -14.80
N ALA A 121 40.05 -32.47 -14.97
CA ALA A 121 40.21 -31.10 -14.49
C ALA A 121 39.43 -30.15 -15.40
N HIS A 122 38.52 -29.37 -14.83
CA HIS A 122 37.81 -28.33 -15.56
C HIS A 122 37.67 -27.06 -14.71
N ALA A 123 37.68 -25.91 -15.39
CA ALA A 123 37.38 -24.62 -14.80
C ALA A 123 35.97 -24.23 -15.22
N HIS A 124 35.11 -23.99 -14.25
CA HIS A 124 33.80 -23.41 -14.49
C HIS A 124 33.49 -22.37 -13.41
N GLU A 125 32.75 -21.35 -13.83
CA GLU A 125 32.38 -20.21 -13.02
C GLU A 125 31.27 -20.64 -12.05
N HIS A 126 31.57 -20.70 -10.75
CA HIS A 126 30.57 -20.97 -9.73
C HIS A 126 30.10 -19.68 -9.09
N ASP A 127 28.79 -19.60 -8.85
CA ASP A 127 28.19 -18.63 -7.95
C ASP A 127 27.67 -19.43 -6.76
N HIS A 128 28.34 -19.36 -5.61
CA HIS A 128 27.82 -19.90 -4.36
C HIS A 128 26.69 -18.99 -3.82
N ARG A 129 25.67 -18.78 -4.64
CA ARG A 129 24.41 -18.09 -4.30
C ARG A 129 23.48 -18.93 -3.43
N HIS A 130 23.75 -20.23 -3.33
CA HIS A 130 22.89 -21.18 -2.64
C HIS A 130 23.64 -21.93 -1.54
N GLU A 131 23.93 -21.25 -0.43
CA GLU A 131 23.59 -21.89 0.84
C GLU A 131 22.09 -22.11 0.82
N HIS A 132 21.67 -23.34 1.04
CA HIS A 132 20.27 -23.75 1.02
C HIS A 132 19.48 -22.97 2.09
N ALA A 133 18.90 -21.83 1.70
CA ALA A 133 17.78 -21.26 2.40
C ALA A 133 16.62 -22.23 2.23
N HIS A 134 16.53 -23.20 3.15
CA HIS A 134 15.40 -24.09 3.26
C HIS A 134 14.13 -23.22 3.31
N VAL A 135 13.31 -23.33 2.27
CA VAL A 135 11.92 -22.88 2.29
C VAL A 135 11.23 -23.76 3.32
N HIS A 136 11.20 -23.31 4.58
CA HIS A 136 10.34 -23.94 5.56
C HIS A 136 8.90 -23.80 5.07
N ALA A 137 8.31 -24.97 4.84
CA ALA A 137 6.94 -25.20 4.44
C ALA A 137 5.93 -24.40 5.28
N GLU A 138 4.88 -24.00 4.58
CA GLU A 138 3.54 -23.64 5.06
C GLU A 138 3.41 -23.34 6.57
N ARG A 139 3.72 -22.10 6.95
CA ARG A 139 2.96 -21.46 8.03
C ARG A 139 1.98 -20.52 7.36
N SER A 140 0.68 -20.71 7.61
CA SER A 140 -0.31 -19.68 7.34
C SER A 140 0.04 -18.49 8.22
N SER A 141 0.93 -17.62 7.73
CA SER A 141 1.33 -16.47 8.49
C SER A 141 0.08 -15.61 8.67
N ILE A 142 -0.23 -15.27 9.93
CA ILE A 142 -1.33 -14.40 10.35
C ILE A 142 -1.14 -12.97 9.79
N THR A 143 0.06 -12.68 9.28
CA THR A 143 0.50 -11.38 8.77
C THR A 143 -0.42 -10.74 7.73
N PRO A 144 -0.95 -11.44 6.70
CA PRO A 144 -1.86 -10.83 5.73
C PRO A 144 -3.20 -10.43 6.36
N TRP A 145 -3.70 -11.19 7.35
CA TRP A 145 -4.93 -10.86 8.05
C TRP A 145 -4.75 -9.65 8.97
N VAL A 146 -3.62 -9.56 9.67
CA VAL A 146 -3.29 -8.39 10.49
C VAL A 146 -3.12 -7.14 9.64
N VAL A 147 -2.39 -7.26 8.53
CA VAL A 147 -2.22 -6.17 7.54
C VAL A 147 -3.56 -5.78 6.92
N PHE A 148 -4.42 -6.75 6.59
CA PHE A 148 -5.76 -6.50 6.09
C PHE A 148 -6.64 -5.75 7.10
N VAL A 149 -6.64 -6.18 8.37
CA VAL A 149 -7.41 -5.53 9.44
C VAL A 149 -6.90 -4.11 9.69
N ILE A 150 -5.58 -3.91 9.78
CA ILE A 150 -4.99 -2.58 9.97
C ILE A 150 -5.31 -1.66 8.79
N PHE A 151 -5.27 -2.19 7.56
CA PHE A 151 -5.57 -1.41 6.35
C PHE A 151 -7.04 -1.02 6.27
N VAL A 152 -7.94 -1.97 6.50
CA VAL A 152 -9.39 -1.73 6.50
C VAL A 152 -9.82 -0.76 7.60
N LEU A 153 -9.18 -0.84 8.77
CA LEU A 153 -9.48 0.03 9.91
C LEU A 153 -8.65 1.31 9.94
N GLY A 154 -7.72 1.50 9.01
CA GLY A 154 -6.93 2.71 8.90
C GLY A 154 -7.73 3.80 8.20
N PRO A 155 -8.23 4.84 8.90
CA PRO A 155 -8.96 5.92 8.24
C PRO A 155 -8.08 6.68 7.26
N CYS A 156 -8.64 7.00 6.09
CA CYS A 156 -8.13 8.02 5.19
C CYS A 156 -8.34 9.41 5.80
N GLU A 157 -7.32 9.91 6.49
CA GLU A 157 -7.30 11.21 7.17
C GLU A 157 -7.63 12.36 6.20
N ALA A 158 -7.26 12.18 4.93
CA ALA A 158 -7.53 13.10 3.84
C ALA A 158 -9.04 13.29 3.54
N LEU A 159 -9.89 12.31 3.92
CA LEU A 159 -11.33 12.34 3.66
C LEU A 159 -12.09 13.19 4.69
N ILE A 160 -11.64 13.24 5.95
CA ILE A 160 -12.40 13.84 7.05
C ILE A 160 -12.71 15.33 6.81
N PRO A 161 -11.76 16.21 6.44
CA PRO A 161 -12.06 17.62 6.21
C PRO A 161 -13.01 17.85 5.03
N LEU A 162 -12.88 17.04 3.98
CA LEU A 162 -13.73 17.11 2.78
C LEU A 162 -15.16 16.66 3.05
N PHE A 163 -15.34 15.72 3.97
CA PHE A 163 -16.64 15.25 4.42
C PHE A 163 -17.33 16.23 5.38
N MET A 164 -16.54 16.80 6.30
CA MET A 164 -17.03 17.68 7.36
C MET A 164 -17.57 19.01 6.82
N TYR A 165 -16.91 19.62 5.84
CA TYR A 165 -17.34 20.92 5.30
C TYR A 165 -18.79 20.93 4.79
N PRO A 166 -19.21 20.04 3.87
CA PRO A 166 -20.59 20.00 3.42
C PRO A 166 -21.56 19.47 4.49
N ALA A 167 -21.09 18.65 5.44
CA ALA A 167 -21.89 18.20 6.57
C ALA A 167 -22.25 19.34 7.54
N ALA A 168 -21.31 20.24 7.82
CA ALA A 168 -21.51 21.44 8.63
C ALA A 168 -22.51 22.42 7.98
N GLN A 169 -22.59 22.43 6.65
CA GLN A 169 -23.57 23.20 5.87
C GLN A 169 -24.93 22.48 5.73
N HIS A 170 -25.14 21.37 6.45
CA HIS A 170 -26.33 20.51 6.36
C HIS A 170 -26.65 20.01 4.94
N ASN A 171 -25.65 19.93 4.05
CA ASN A 171 -25.83 19.53 2.65
C ASN A 171 -25.50 18.04 2.46
N ALA A 172 -26.44 17.17 2.83
CA ALA A 172 -26.27 15.71 2.76
C ALA A 172 -26.03 15.20 1.33
N LEU A 173 -26.58 15.86 0.32
CA LEU A 173 -26.36 15.48 -1.08
C LEU A 173 -24.90 15.69 -1.49
N LEU A 174 -24.33 16.84 -1.12
CA LEU A 174 -22.93 17.15 -1.45
C LEU A 174 -21.95 16.25 -0.67
N VAL A 175 -22.28 15.91 0.58
CA VAL A 175 -21.54 14.88 1.34
C VAL A 175 -21.51 13.55 0.58
N ALA A 176 -22.67 13.08 0.12
CA ALA A 176 -22.77 11.82 -0.63
C ALA A 176 -21.99 11.88 -1.96
N GLN A 177 -22.04 13.00 -2.68
CA GLN A 177 -21.27 13.18 -3.92
C GLN A 177 -19.76 13.14 -3.67
N VAL A 178 -19.28 13.83 -2.64
CA VAL A 178 -17.86 13.81 -2.23
C VAL A 178 -17.44 12.39 -1.85
N ALA A 179 -18.27 11.67 -1.08
CA ALA A 179 -18.04 10.27 -0.72
C ALA A 179 -17.83 9.38 -1.95
N ILE A 180 -18.75 9.46 -2.90
CA ILE A 180 -18.75 8.62 -4.10
C ILE A 180 -17.53 8.95 -4.96
N VAL A 181 -17.25 10.23 -5.20
CA VAL A 181 -16.10 10.66 -6.01
C VAL A 181 -14.80 10.19 -5.37
N PHE A 182 -14.60 10.43 -4.07
CA PHE A 182 -13.40 10.00 -3.37
C PHE A 182 -13.25 8.47 -3.41
N SER A 183 -14.33 7.72 -3.16
CA SER A 183 -14.34 6.26 -3.17
C SER A 183 -13.93 5.67 -4.53
N VAL A 184 -14.55 6.17 -5.60
CA VAL A 184 -14.30 5.68 -6.96
C VAL A 184 -12.87 5.98 -7.38
N ILE A 185 -12.39 7.21 -7.17
CA ILE A 185 -11.03 7.60 -7.55
C ILE A 185 -9.99 6.82 -6.73
N THR A 186 -10.19 6.64 -5.43
CA THR A 186 -9.29 5.84 -4.57
C THR A 186 -9.20 4.40 -5.06
N LEU A 187 -10.33 3.73 -5.31
CA LEU A 187 -10.36 2.34 -5.77
C LEU A 187 -9.69 2.17 -7.14
N LEU A 188 -10.02 3.03 -8.09
CA LEU A 188 -9.43 2.99 -9.44
C LEU A 188 -7.93 3.20 -9.39
N THR A 189 -7.48 4.19 -8.62
CA THR A 189 -6.05 4.53 -8.49
C THR A 189 -5.30 3.41 -7.81
N MET A 190 -5.83 2.86 -6.72
CA MET A 190 -5.21 1.76 -5.98
C MET A 190 -5.07 0.50 -6.85
N LEU A 191 -6.12 0.13 -7.58
CA LEU A 191 -6.08 -1.02 -8.50
C LEU A 191 -5.10 -0.80 -9.65
N ALA A 192 -5.06 0.39 -10.23
CA ALA A 192 -4.11 0.73 -11.28
C ALA A 192 -2.66 0.64 -10.78
N CYS A 193 -2.36 1.19 -9.61
CA CYS A 193 -1.04 1.10 -9.00
C CYS A 193 -0.63 -0.36 -8.71
N VAL A 194 -1.53 -1.18 -8.16
CA VAL A 194 -1.26 -2.61 -7.94
C VAL A 194 -1.02 -3.34 -9.26
N ALA A 195 -1.82 -3.07 -10.30
CA ALA A 195 -1.64 -3.68 -11.60
C ALA A 195 -0.28 -3.32 -12.22
N ILE A 196 0.04 -2.02 -12.28
CA ILE A 196 1.30 -1.52 -12.86
C ILE A 196 2.51 -2.09 -12.12
N THR A 197 2.49 -2.06 -10.78
CA THR A 197 3.61 -2.54 -9.97
C THR A 197 3.77 -4.05 -10.05
N THR A 198 2.68 -4.82 -10.07
CA THR A 198 2.74 -6.29 -10.21
C THR A 198 3.30 -6.68 -11.58
N ILE A 199 2.79 -6.08 -12.66
CA ILE A 199 3.27 -6.34 -14.03
C ILE A 199 4.73 -5.93 -14.19
N GLY A 200 5.13 -4.78 -13.63
CA GLY A 200 6.52 -4.33 -13.64
C GLY A 200 7.46 -5.31 -12.94
N LEU A 201 7.04 -5.86 -11.80
CA LEU A 201 7.80 -6.85 -11.01
C LEU A 201 7.89 -8.24 -11.67
N ASP A 202 7.01 -8.56 -12.60
CA ASP A 202 7.08 -9.83 -13.35
C ASP A 202 7.94 -9.72 -14.62
N ARG A 203 8.34 -8.50 -15.00
CA ARG A 203 9.23 -8.24 -16.15
C ARG A 203 10.70 -7.98 -15.76
N LEU A 204 11.00 -7.86 -14.46
CA LEU A 204 12.35 -7.74 -13.90
C LEU A 204 12.94 -9.12 -13.60
#